data_AF-A0A946VTC2-F1
#
_entry.id   AF-A0A946VTC2-F1
#
_cell.length_a   1.000
_cell.length_b   1.000
_cell.length_c   1.000
_cell.angle_alpha   90.00
_cell.angle_beta   90.00
_cell.angle_gamma   90.00
#
_symmetry.space_group_name_H-M   'P 1'
#
loop_
_entity.id
_entity.type
_entity.pdbx_description
1 polymer ?
#
loop_
_entity_poly.entity_id
_entity_poly.type
_entity_poly.pdbx_seq_one_letter_code
_entity_poly.pdbx_strand_id
1 'polypeptide(L)'
;NKGIPSIAVSADRLDRGDTDEQVEAEADLIAAITLRVVDALDGKRGIKLPKETGLNINIPDVDGVEDNVLPHAGDFKFKLTKVGRASVVGLRFYENIGDSPIANQVGIPPQINLPGLSVDIPYTLSNPEDSNKRSEGNVIDEVDLNVTVSPIEGTYAADHKRGQVRGKLSELFSNKH
;
A
#
# COMPACT_ATOMS: atom_id res chain seq x y z
N ASN A 1 11.11 16.80 4.21
CA ASN A 1 10.21 16.49 5.33
C ASN A 1 9.99 17.76 6.15
N LYS A 2 8.76 18.28 6.28
CA LYS A 2 8.47 19.60 6.92
C LYS A 2 8.06 19.48 8.40
N GLY A 3 8.20 18.31 9.01
CA GLY A 3 7.75 18.06 10.40
C GLY A 3 6.23 17.96 10.56
N ILE A 4 5.49 17.90 9.45
CA ILE A 4 4.04 17.70 9.42
C ILE A 4 3.79 16.20 9.21
N PRO A 5 2.99 15.53 10.07
CA PRO A 5 2.54 14.16 9.81
C PRO A 5 1.83 14.09 8.45
N SER A 6 2.24 13.13 7.62
CA SER A 6 1.65 12.92 6.30
C SER A 6 1.07 11.52 6.21
N ILE A 7 -0.07 11.39 5.53
CA ILE A 7 -0.68 10.11 5.21
C ILE A 7 -0.74 9.99 3.70
N ALA A 8 -0.26 8.88 3.17
CA ALA A 8 -0.52 8.44 1.80
C ALA A 8 -1.50 7.28 1.87
N VAL A 9 -2.62 7.39 1.15
CA VAL A 9 -3.64 6.35 1.07
C VAL A 9 -3.71 5.88 -0.36
N SER A 10 -3.60 4.56 -0.53
CA SER A 10 -3.85 3.87 -1.78
C SER A 10 -4.96 2.86 -1.53
N ALA A 11 -5.90 2.77 -2.45
CA ALA A 11 -6.81 1.65 -2.53
C ALA A 11 -6.40 0.81 -3.73
N ASP A 12 -6.48 -0.51 -3.60
CA ASP A 12 -6.47 -1.37 -4.79
C ASP A 12 -7.75 -1.11 -5.62
N ARG A 13 -7.93 -1.84 -6.73
CA ARG A 13 -9.20 -1.84 -7.45
C ARG A 13 -10.35 -1.97 -6.44
N LEU A 14 -11.25 -1.00 -6.47
CA LEU A 14 -12.60 -1.14 -5.92
C LEU A 14 -13.62 -1.21 -7.06
N ASP A 15 -13.12 -1.30 -8.30
CA ASP A 15 -13.70 -0.98 -9.62
C ASP A 15 -14.99 -1.73 -9.93
N ARG A 16 -16.02 -1.46 -9.13
CA ARG A 16 -17.42 -1.78 -9.37
C ARG A 16 -18.13 -0.62 -10.08
N GLY A 17 -17.44 0.49 -10.29
CA GLY A 17 -17.92 1.75 -10.85
C GLY A 17 -18.26 1.70 -12.34
N ASP A 18 -19.36 1.03 -12.69
CA ASP A 18 -20.00 1.22 -14.00
C ASP A 18 -20.91 2.46 -14.01
N THR A 19 -21.26 3.02 -12.84
CA THR A 19 -22.09 4.23 -12.68
C THR A 19 -21.48 5.28 -11.73
N ASP A 20 -21.91 6.53 -11.87
CA ASP A 20 -21.48 7.65 -11.00
C ASP A 20 -21.79 7.38 -9.52
N GLU A 21 -22.94 6.75 -9.20
CA GLU A 21 -23.29 6.45 -7.81
C GLU A 21 -22.35 5.43 -7.15
N GLN A 22 -21.84 4.46 -7.93
CA GLN A 22 -20.89 3.46 -7.44
C GLN A 22 -19.52 4.09 -7.17
N VAL A 23 -19.06 4.96 -8.07
CA VAL A 23 -17.82 5.73 -7.88
C VAL A 23 -17.89 6.61 -6.64
N GLU A 24 -19.02 7.29 -6.41
CA GLU A 24 -19.23 8.10 -5.21
C GLU A 24 -19.21 7.24 -3.94
N ALA A 25 -19.89 6.08 -3.94
CA ALA A 25 -19.91 5.17 -2.80
C ALA A 25 -18.52 4.59 -2.45
N GLU A 26 -17.71 4.27 -3.45
CA GLU A 26 -16.32 3.83 -3.26
C GLU A 26 -15.45 4.94 -2.66
N ALA A 27 -15.57 6.17 -3.19
CA ALA A 27 -14.84 7.32 -2.68
C ALA A 27 -15.23 7.63 -1.22
N ASP A 28 -16.53 7.57 -0.89
CA ASP A 28 -17.03 7.74 0.46
C ASP A 28 -16.50 6.66 1.42
N LEU A 29 -16.41 5.41 0.97
CA LEU A 29 -15.83 4.32 1.75
C LEU A 29 -14.35 4.57 2.04
N ILE A 30 -13.55 4.91 1.01
CA ILE A 30 -12.13 5.26 1.17
C ILE A 30 -11.96 6.44 2.13
N ALA A 31 -12.78 7.48 2.00
CA ALA A 31 -12.76 8.64 2.87
C ALA A 31 -13.11 8.26 4.31
N ALA A 32 -14.13 7.43 4.54
CA ALA A 32 -14.52 6.96 5.86
C ALA A 32 -13.42 6.13 6.53
N ILE A 33 -12.76 5.23 5.80
CA ILE A 33 -11.60 4.46 6.29
C ILE A 33 -10.44 5.41 6.64
N THR A 34 -10.17 6.39 5.78
CA THR A 34 -9.11 7.40 6.01
C THR A 34 -9.39 8.23 7.27
N LEU A 35 -10.64 8.64 7.49
CA LEU A 35 -11.05 9.38 8.69
C LEU A 35 -10.84 8.57 9.96
N ARG A 36 -11.07 7.24 9.95
CA ARG A 36 -10.77 6.37 11.11
C ARG A 36 -9.29 6.42 11.49
N VAL A 37 -8.39 6.56 10.51
CA VAL A 37 -6.95 6.74 10.75
C VAL A 37 -6.66 8.11 11.33
N VAL A 38 -7.21 9.17 10.73
CA VAL A 38 -7.04 10.54 11.20
C VAL A 38 -7.52 10.67 12.65
N ASP A 39 -8.70 10.15 12.99
CA ASP A 39 -9.23 10.14 14.35
C ASP A 39 -8.33 9.41 15.34
N ALA A 40 -7.66 8.35 14.90
CA ALA A 40 -6.69 7.63 15.72
C ALA A 40 -5.40 8.46 15.96
N LEU A 41 -5.01 9.28 14.99
CA LEU A 41 -3.83 10.16 15.04
C LEU A 41 -4.07 11.53 15.69
N ASP A 42 -5.30 12.02 15.70
CA ASP A 42 -5.72 13.32 16.25
C ASP A 42 -5.61 13.39 17.80
N GLY A 43 -4.92 12.43 18.41
CA GLY A 43 -4.63 12.44 19.85
C GLY A 43 -5.83 12.10 20.75
N LYS A 44 -7.05 11.98 20.22
CA LYS A 44 -8.23 11.49 20.97
C LYS A 44 -8.02 10.08 21.55
N ARG A 45 -7.17 9.28 20.90
CA ARG A 45 -6.70 7.97 21.37
C ARG A 45 -5.27 7.98 21.95
N GLY A 46 -4.65 9.16 22.06
CA GLY A 46 -3.33 9.34 22.69
C GLY A 46 -2.11 8.97 21.84
N ILE A 47 -2.29 8.64 20.55
CA ILE A 47 -1.17 8.26 19.68
C ILE A 47 -0.56 9.50 19.02
N LYS A 48 0.76 9.66 19.20
CA LYS A 48 1.57 10.63 18.47
C LYS A 48 2.57 9.89 17.61
N LEU A 49 2.57 10.18 16.31
CA LEU A 49 3.62 9.70 15.43
C LEU A 49 4.97 10.29 15.88
N PRO A 50 6.06 9.53 15.77
CA PRO A 50 7.39 10.09 15.92
C PRO A 50 7.58 11.27 14.97
N LYS A 51 8.46 12.20 15.36
CA LYS A 51 8.82 13.32 14.50
C LYS A 51 9.28 12.79 13.14
N GLU A 52 8.86 13.45 12.06
CA GLU A 52 9.27 13.10 10.69
C GLU A 52 8.78 11.73 10.20
N THR A 53 7.81 11.12 10.88
CA THR A 53 7.12 9.91 10.42
C THR A 53 5.81 10.26 9.69
N GLY A 54 5.63 9.67 8.50
CA GLY A 54 4.34 9.59 7.81
C GLY A 54 3.77 8.16 7.87
N LEU A 55 2.57 7.97 7.36
CA LEU A 55 1.94 6.66 7.17
C LEU A 55 1.70 6.38 5.69
N ASN A 56 2.06 5.17 5.25
CA ASN A 56 1.56 4.57 4.03
C ASN A 56 0.41 3.64 4.38
N ILE A 57 -0.71 3.76 3.68
CA ILE A 57 -1.93 3.00 3.94
C ILE A 57 -2.39 2.36 2.65
N ASN A 58 -2.56 1.05 2.66
CA ASN A 58 -3.14 0.32 1.53
C ASN A 58 -4.46 -0.33 1.98
N ILE A 59 -5.54 0.04 1.31
CA ILE A 59 -6.88 -0.53 1.47
C ILE A 59 -7.00 -1.70 0.48
N PRO A 60 -7.40 -2.91 0.92
CA PRO A 60 -7.53 -4.06 0.02
C PRO A 60 -8.67 -3.86 -0.97
N ASP A 61 -8.63 -4.62 -2.07
CA ASP A 61 -9.80 -4.85 -2.91
C ASP A 61 -10.93 -5.48 -2.10
N VAL A 62 -12.17 -5.26 -2.52
CA VAL A 62 -13.40 -5.77 -1.93
C VAL A 62 -14.12 -6.76 -2.85
N ASP A 63 -13.59 -7.07 -4.03
CA ASP A 63 -14.14 -8.04 -4.98
C ASP A 63 -14.19 -9.47 -4.43
N GLY A 64 -13.37 -9.78 -3.42
CA GLY A 64 -13.43 -11.04 -2.68
C GLY A 64 -14.57 -11.16 -1.65
N VAL A 65 -15.36 -10.10 -1.41
CA VAL A 65 -16.46 -10.10 -0.44
C VAL A 65 -17.75 -10.61 -1.09
N GLU A 66 -18.40 -11.59 -0.46
CA GLU A 66 -19.65 -12.19 -0.94
C GLU A 66 -20.74 -11.12 -1.22
N ASP A 67 -21.55 -11.39 -2.26
CA ASP A 67 -22.76 -10.64 -2.67
C ASP A 67 -22.60 -9.25 -3.30
N ASN A 68 -21.40 -8.83 -3.75
CA ASN A 68 -21.19 -7.53 -4.44
C ASN A 68 -21.69 -6.30 -3.64
N VAL A 69 -21.89 -6.45 -2.33
CA VAL A 69 -22.22 -5.34 -1.44
C VAL A 69 -20.91 -4.68 -1.01
N LEU A 70 -20.85 -3.35 -1.03
CA LEU A 70 -19.69 -2.64 -0.51
C LEU A 70 -19.65 -2.81 1.02
N PRO A 71 -18.52 -3.26 1.60
CA PRO A 71 -18.39 -3.36 3.05
C PRO A 71 -18.56 -2.00 3.72
N HIS A 72 -19.00 -1.99 4.97
CA HIS A 72 -18.99 -0.77 5.75
C HIS A 72 -17.57 -0.45 6.21
N ALA A 73 -17.26 0.84 6.36
CA ALA A 73 -15.96 1.27 6.85
C ALA A 73 -15.56 0.62 8.18
N GLY A 74 -16.52 0.18 9.02
CA GLY A 74 -16.29 -0.51 10.29
C GLY A 74 -15.76 -1.94 10.15
N ASP A 75 -16.01 -2.60 9.01
CA ASP A 75 -15.65 -4.01 8.78
C ASP A 75 -14.14 -4.19 8.55
N PHE A 76 -13.49 -3.14 8.06
CA PHE A 76 -12.05 -3.11 7.81
C PHE A 76 -11.23 -3.18 9.10
N LYS A 77 -10.28 -4.12 9.11
CA LYS A 77 -9.34 -4.37 10.21
C LYS A 77 -8.00 -3.73 9.88
N PHE A 78 -7.61 -2.71 10.63
CA PHE A 78 -6.29 -2.11 10.43
C PHE A 78 -5.19 -2.99 11.02
N LYS A 79 -4.10 -3.17 10.27
CA LYS A 79 -2.92 -3.94 10.66
C LYS A 79 -1.67 -3.08 10.53
N LEU A 80 -0.92 -2.96 11.63
CA LEU A 80 0.41 -2.38 11.58
C LEU A 80 1.34 -3.30 10.78
N THR A 81 1.93 -2.75 9.72
CA THR A 81 2.81 -3.46 8.80
C THR A 81 4.16 -2.76 8.69
N LYS A 82 5.05 -3.36 7.90
CA LYS A 82 6.26 -2.73 7.41
C LYS A 82 6.21 -2.69 5.89
N VAL A 83 6.89 -1.71 5.30
CA VAL A 83 7.17 -1.72 3.88
C VAL A 83 7.85 -3.05 3.52
N GLY A 84 7.18 -3.77 2.62
CA GLY A 84 7.67 -5.03 2.08
C GLY A 84 8.76 -4.79 1.04
N ARG A 85 9.49 -5.84 0.69
CA ARG A 85 10.31 -5.86 -0.52
C ARG A 85 9.45 -6.39 -1.66
N ALA A 86 9.16 -5.52 -2.63
CA ALA A 86 8.78 -5.99 -3.96
C ALA A 86 10.02 -6.63 -4.61
N SER A 87 9.79 -7.64 -5.45
CA SER A 87 10.80 -8.44 -6.16
C SER A 87 11.96 -7.61 -6.72
N VAL A 88 13.16 -8.21 -6.84
CA VAL A 88 14.35 -7.57 -7.43
C VAL A 88 14.00 -6.80 -8.70
N VAL A 89 13.88 -5.48 -8.59
CA VAL A 89 13.78 -4.59 -9.73
C VAL A 89 15.17 -4.56 -10.36
N GLY A 90 15.32 -5.28 -11.48
CA GLY A 90 16.58 -5.40 -12.19
C GLY A 90 16.67 -4.35 -13.29
N LEU A 91 17.81 -3.69 -13.40
CA LEU A 91 18.12 -2.94 -14.63
C LEU A 91 18.62 -3.95 -15.67
N ARG A 92 17.95 -4.02 -16.82
CA ARG A 92 18.36 -4.86 -17.95
C ARG A 92 18.62 -3.99 -19.17
N PHE A 93 19.76 -4.21 -19.80
CA PHE A 93 20.03 -3.63 -21.11
C PHE A 93 19.38 -4.49 -22.19
N TYR A 94 18.64 -3.82 -23.07
CA TYR A 94 18.00 -4.40 -24.23
C TYR A 94 18.73 -3.88 -25.47
N GLU A 95 19.17 -4.80 -26.34
CA GLU A 95 19.72 -4.41 -27.66
C GLU A 95 18.66 -3.68 -28.51
N ASN A 96 17.39 -4.05 -28.30
CA ASN A 96 16.21 -3.35 -28.80
C ASN A 96 15.25 -3.06 -27.64
N ILE A 97 15.09 -1.78 -27.27
CA ILE A 97 14.22 -1.35 -26.17
C ILE A 97 12.76 -1.73 -26.38
N GLY A 98 12.32 -1.89 -27.64
CA GLY A 98 10.99 -2.38 -27.97
C GLY A 98 10.69 -3.80 -27.47
N ASP A 99 11.73 -4.59 -27.13
CA ASP A 99 11.55 -5.92 -26.53
C ASP A 99 11.29 -5.87 -25.01
N SER A 100 11.42 -4.71 -24.38
CA SER A 100 11.14 -4.56 -22.96
C SER A 100 9.62 -4.58 -22.70
N PRO A 101 9.13 -5.40 -21.74
CA PRO A 101 7.72 -5.41 -21.36
C PRO A 101 7.22 -4.03 -20.89
N ILE A 102 8.02 -3.30 -20.11
CA ILE A 102 7.67 -1.95 -19.65
C ILE A 102 7.68 -0.94 -20.79
N ALA A 103 8.65 -1.01 -21.71
CA ALA A 103 8.68 -0.13 -22.88
C ALA A 103 7.41 -0.28 -23.72
N ASN A 104 6.97 -1.53 -23.94
CA ASN A 104 5.71 -1.83 -24.61
C ASN A 104 4.49 -1.26 -23.87
N GLN A 105 4.45 -1.35 -22.54
CA GLN A 105 3.36 -0.78 -21.72
C GLN A 105 3.27 0.74 -21.79
N VAL A 106 4.41 1.45 -21.90
CA VAL A 106 4.43 2.92 -22.04
C VAL A 106 4.33 3.39 -23.50
N GLY A 107 4.00 2.47 -24.42
CA GLY A 107 3.71 2.80 -25.82
C GLY A 107 4.95 2.95 -26.71
N ILE A 108 6.10 2.42 -26.32
CA ILE A 108 7.26 2.26 -27.20
C ILE A 108 7.04 0.98 -28.00
N PRO A 109 6.77 1.07 -29.32
CA PRO A 109 6.45 -0.12 -30.09
C PRO A 109 7.69 -0.99 -30.34
N PRO A 110 7.52 -2.32 -30.52
CA PRO A 110 8.63 -3.27 -30.69
C PRO A 110 9.59 -2.97 -31.84
N GLN A 111 9.14 -2.19 -32.82
CA GLN A 111 9.90 -1.87 -34.03
C GLN A 111 10.90 -0.72 -33.83
N ILE A 112 10.92 -0.07 -32.66
CA ILE A 112 11.94 0.93 -32.33
C ILE A 112 13.24 0.22 -31.96
N ASN A 113 14.02 -0.14 -32.98
CA ASN A 113 15.34 -0.77 -32.88
C ASN A 113 16.39 0.20 -32.30
N LEU A 114 16.23 0.57 -31.03
CA LEU A 114 17.18 1.38 -30.30
C LEU A 114 17.67 0.60 -29.08
N PRO A 115 18.99 0.53 -28.85
CA PRO A 115 19.50 -0.02 -27.61
C PRO A 115 19.06 0.86 -26.44
N GLY A 116 18.69 0.24 -25.33
CA GLY A 116 18.17 0.97 -24.18
C GLY A 116 18.25 0.20 -22.88
N LEU A 117 18.22 0.97 -21.79
CA LEU A 117 18.11 0.42 -20.45
C LEU A 117 16.62 0.40 -20.07
N SER A 118 16.13 -0.74 -19.60
CA SER A 118 14.80 -0.84 -19.04
C SER A 118 14.82 -1.51 -17.67
N VAL A 119 13.74 -1.31 -16.94
CA VAL A 119 13.47 -2.00 -15.70
C VAL A 119 12.80 -3.33 -16.02
N ASP A 120 13.46 -4.42 -15.67
CA ASP A 120 12.81 -5.73 -15.59
C ASP A 120 12.24 -5.87 -14.17
N ILE A 121 10.92 -5.90 -14.09
CA ILE A 121 10.23 -6.41 -12.93
C ILE A 121 10.06 -7.91 -13.23
N PRO A 122 10.78 -8.82 -12.56
CA PRO A 122 10.54 -10.24 -12.71
C PRO A 122 9.15 -10.52 -12.14
N TYR A 123 8.12 -10.37 -12.97
CA TYR A 123 6.78 -10.87 -12.70
C TYR A 123 6.81 -12.39 -12.81
N THR A 124 7.46 -13.05 -11.86
CA THR A 124 7.02 -14.39 -11.49
C THR A 124 5.86 -14.18 -10.53
N LEU A 125 4.65 -14.44 -11.03
CA LEU A 125 3.33 -14.31 -10.38
C LEU A 125 3.14 -15.13 -9.07
N SER A 126 4.18 -15.42 -8.30
CA SER A 126 4.09 -16.39 -7.20
C SER A 126 5.06 -16.16 -6.05
N ASN A 127 5.28 -14.90 -5.66
CA ASN A 127 5.40 -14.45 -4.27
C ASN A 127 6.05 -13.05 -4.24
N PRO A 128 5.58 -12.11 -3.41
CA PRO A 128 6.50 -11.06 -2.96
C PRO A 128 7.75 -11.75 -2.39
N GLU A 129 8.96 -11.36 -2.80
CA GLU A 129 10.23 -11.92 -2.29
C GLU A 129 10.45 -11.66 -0.79
N ASP A 130 9.46 -11.09 -0.11
CA ASP A 130 9.46 -10.82 1.31
C ASP A 130 8.71 -11.93 2.04
N SER A 131 9.42 -12.88 2.65
CA SER A 131 8.82 -13.93 3.48
C SER A 131 8.31 -13.43 4.85
N ASN A 132 8.44 -12.13 5.14
CA ASN A 132 7.99 -11.59 6.41
C ASN A 132 6.47 -11.40 6.40
N LYS A 133 5.79 -12.15 7.27
CA LYS A 133 4.33 -12.07 7.50
C LYS A 133 3.78 -10.69 7.92
N ARG A 134 4.63 -9.68 8.14
CA ARG A 134 4.22 -8.31 8.48
C ARG A 134 4.45 -7.31 7.34
N SER A 135 4.93 -7.77 6.19
CA SER A 135 5.07 -6.94 5.00
C SER A 135 3.70 -6.62 4.44
N GLU A 136 3.50 -5.39 3.98
CA GLU A 136 2.21 -4.91 3.44
C GLU A 136 1.58 -5.92 2.46
N GLY A 137 2.33 -6.34 1.44
CA GLY A 137 1.84 -7.29 0.43
C GLY A 137 1.54 -8.71 0.92
N ASN A 138 1.90 -9.07 2.16
CA ASN A 138 1.54 -10.37 2.77
C ASN A 138 0.40 -10.25 3.79
N VAL A 139 0.03 -9.03 4.16
CA VAL A 139 -0.98 -8.76 5.20
C VAL A 139 -2.26 -8.21 4.60
N ILE A 140 -2.15 -7.46 3.50
CA ILE A 140 -3.31 -7.03 2.72
C ILE A 140 -4.07 -8.29 2.27
N ASP A 141 -5.36 -8.31 2.57
CA ASP A 141 -6.22 -9.48 2.37
C ASP A 141 -7.63 -8.97 2.08
N GLU A 142 -8.14 -9.35 0.92
CA GLU A 142 -9.44 -8.95 0.37
C GLU A 142 -10.59 -9.62 1.13
N VAL A 143 -10.40 -10.86 1.59
CA VAL A 143 -11.42 -11.63 2.30
C VAL A 143 -11.52 -11.15 3.74
N ASP A 144 -10.38 -10.92 4.38
CA ASP A 144 -10.33 -10.51 5.78
C ASP A 144 -10.47 -8.99 6.00
N LEU A 145 -10.52 -8.22 4.91
CA LEU A 145 -10.59 -6.75 4.84
C LEU A 145 -9.47 -6.08 5.66
N ASN A 146 -8.25 -6.57 5.50
CA ASN A 146 -7.08 -6.06 6.22
C ASN A 146 -6.51 -4.81 5.55
N VAL A 147 -6.70 -3.65 6.18
CA VAL A 147 -6.04 -2.40 5.79
C VAL A 147 -4.63 -2.39 6.36
N THR A 148 -3.63 -2.24 5.51
CA THR A 148 -2.23 -2.17 5.95
C THR A 148 -1.85 -0.74 6.29
N VAL A 149 -1.16 -0.55 7.42
CA VAL A 149 -0.64 0.74 7.86
C VAL A 149 0.84 0.61 8.15
N SER A 150 1.69 1.24 7.35
CA SER A 150 3.14 1.26 7.54
C SER A 150 3.64 2.65 7.94
N PRO A 151 4.38 2.78 9.04
CA PRO A 151 5.11 4.00 9.33
C PRO A 151 6.28 4.16 8.37
N ILE A 152 6.36 5.31 7.71
CA ILE A 152 7.44 5.72 6.82
C ILE A 152 8.25 6.80 7.52
N GLU A 153 9.52 6.52 7.79
CA GLU A 153 10.46 7.53 8.25
C GLU A 153 10.85 8.40 7.07
N GLY A 154 10.78 9.73 7.19
CA GLY A 154 11.22 10.61 6.10
C GLY A 154 12.73 10.79 6.00
N THR A 155 13.50 9.80 6.46
CA THR A 155 14.95 9.71 6.26
C THR A 155 15.27 8.39 5.57
N TYR A 156 16.19 8.41 4.62
CA TYR A 156 16.61 7.22 3.87
C TYR A 156 17.72 6.42 4.57
N ALA A 157 18.09 6.81 5.80
CA ALA A 157 19.16 6.18 6.55
C ALA A 157 18.69 4.85 7.15
N ALA A 158 19.45 3.78 6.92
CA ALA A 158 19.22 2.50 7.56
C ALA A 158 19.65 2.56 9.03
N ASP A 159 18.76 2.97 9.93
CA ASP A 159 19.06 2.97 11.37
C ASP A 159 18.91 1.55 11.96
N HIS A 160 20.00 1.02 12.52
CA HIS A 160 20.08 -0.35 13.02
C HIS A 160 19.37 -0.55 14.37
N LYS A 161 18.70 0.47 14.93
CA LYS A 161 18.12 0.45 16.29
C LYS A 161 16.59 0.67 16.32
N ARG A 162 15.83 -0.12 15.53
CA ARG A 162 14.35 -0.05 15.45
C ARG A 162 13.60 -0.87 16.51
N GLY A 163 13.76 -0.52 17.79
CA GLY A 163 13.04 -1.19 18.90
C GLY A 163 11.81 -0.45 19.43
N GLN A 164 11.85 0.88 19.51
CA GLN A 164 10.94 1.65 20.38
C GLN A 164 9.63 2.11 19.73
N VAL A 165 9.58 2.36 18.41
CA VAL A 165 8.36 2.83 17.71
C VAL A 165 7.30 1.72 17.61
N ARG A 166 7.75 0.46 17.62
CA ARG A 166 6.91 -0.73 17.40
C ARG A 166 5.89 -0.98 18.51
N GLY A 167 6.22 -0.67 19.77
CA GLY A 167 5.35 -0.97 20.91
C GLY A 167 4.08 -0.10 20.95
N LYS A 168 4.19 1.20 20.65
CA LYS A 168 3.06 2.14 20.72
C LYS A 168 2.10 2.00 19.54
N LEU A 169 2.60 1.61 18.36
CA LEU A 169 1.75 1.40 17.18
C LEU A 169 1.01 0.07 17.20
N SER A 170 1.45 -0.95 17.96
CA SER A 170 0.68 -2.19 18.08
C SER A 170 -0.58 -2.05 18.95
N GLU A 171 -0.59 -1.10 19.89
CA GLU A 171 -1.73 -0.83 20.78
C GLU A 171 -2.91 -0.17 20.03
N LEU A 172 -2.64 0.47 18.88
CA LEU A 172 -3.65 1.02 17.95
C LEU A 172 -4.57 -0.04 17.34
N PHE A 173 -4.06 -1.25 17.15
CA PHE A 173 -4.65 -2.26 16.25
C PHE A 173 -4.91 -3.61 16.93
N SER A 174 -4.67 -3.70 18.24
CA SER A 174 -5.18 -4.79 19.04
C SER A 174 -6.66 -4.55 19.31
N ASN A 175 -7.52 -5.42 18.77
CA ASN A 175 -8.95 -5.45 19.08
C ASN A 175 -9.16 -5.64 20.59
N LYS A 176 -9.26 -4.53 21.31
CA LYS A 176 -9.91 -4.46 22.60
C LYS A 176 -11.07 -3.47 22.47
N HIS A 177 -12.12 -3.90 21.79
CA HIS A 177 -13.52 -3.58 22.06
C HIS A 177 -14.36 -4.70 21.48
#